data_AF-A0A1L4FT06-F1
#
_entry.id   AF-A0A1L4FT06-F1
#
_cell.length_a   1.000
_cell.length_b   1.000
_cell.length_c   1.000
_cell.angle_alpha   90.00
_cell.angle_beta   90.00
_cell.angle_gamma   90.00
#
_symmetry.space_group_name_H-M   'P 1'
#
loop_
_entity.id
_entity.type
_entity.pdbx_description
1 polymer ?
#
loop_
_entity_poly.entity_id
_entity_poly.type
_entity_poly.pdbx_seq_one_letter_code
_entity_poly.pdbx_strand_id
1 'polypeptide(L)'
;MIDVSKFLKVKTITELWKHEKKSFRIWIVSYALILFLLFGMILGSLLWFKLDQSAYLTQLKSFYESNKASSDAAIIAANEVFQTILTRYAVSAIFAFCIFVYFLATVVRSYALKSFSRLTSMFSLLIFYLGWIFISEVLFAKNYFQTLPNSHYLYYSACLIGVISYFLVGKSVTKIKQLFMEVTFRMQRDQMLEELRKRGGIFGDNFNPFTGTYWGEKPETHQESNSESNQAAQQNQNENPEVKAAKAANDEKKKTIDKLLSLPNATLHSMARRLNIFGYENLSKEELAEKIYEFTKKTDVSNQNNEEDAEIVK
;
A
#
# COMPACT_ATOMS: atom_id res chain seq x y z
N MET A 1 -17.09 -10.62 16.55
CA MET A 1 -16.25 -9.81 15.64
C MET A 1 -16.64 -8.35 15.79
N ILE A 2 -15.70 -7.40 15.68
CA ILE A 2 -16.01 -5.97 15.81
C ILE A 2 -16.79 -5.49 14.58
N ASP A 3 -17.95 -4.87 14.82
CA ASP A 3 -18.77 -4.24 13.80
C ASP A 3 -18.21 -2.85 13.47
N VAL A 4 -17.35 -2.81 12.45
CA VAL A 4 -16.65 -1.60 11.98
C VAL A 4 -17.65 -0.53 11.53
N SER A 5 -18.80 -0.93 10.97
CA SER A 5 -19.79 0.00 10.41
C SER A 5 -20.33 1.00 11.44
N LYS A 6 -20.44 0.58 12.70
CA LYS A 6 -20.90 1.43 13.82
C LYS A 6 -19.92 2.55 14.15
N PHE A 7 -18.63 2.35 13.89
CA PHE A 7 -17.57 3.28 14.27
C PHE A 7 -17.13 4.20 13.13
N LEU A 8 -17.46 3.89 11.87
CA LEU A 8 -17.11 4.72 10.70
C LEU A 8 -17.76 6.12 10.72
N LYS A 9 -18.84 6.30 11.49
CA LYS A 9 -19.53 7.60 11.62
C LYS A 9 -18.85 8.55 12.61
N VAL A 10 -17.91 8.04 13.42
CA VAL A 10 -17.23 8.80 14.47
C VAL A 10 -16.21 9.75 13.84
N LYS A 11 -16.29 11.04 14.18
CA LYS A 11 -15.45 12.09 13.56
C LYS A 11 -14.15 12.35 14.31
N THR A 12 -14.03 11.97 15.58
CA THR A 12 -12.88 12.34 16.42
C THR A 12 -12.31 11.15 17.20
N ILE A 13 -11.01 11.20 17.48
CA ILE A 13 -10.31 10.17 18.28
C ILE A 13 -10.91 10.09 19.69
N THR A 14 -11.24 11.23 20.30
CA THR A 14 -11.81 11.30 21.65
C THR A 14 -13.14 10.58 21.74
N GLU A 15 -14.00 10.72 20.73
CA GLU A 15 -15.27 10.02 20.66
C GLU A 15 -15.08 8.52 20.45
N LEU A 16 -14.15 8.11 19.58
CA LEU A 16 -13.81 6.71 19.36
C LEU A 16 -13.26 6.05 20.64
N TRP A 17 -12.44 6.78 21.40
CA TRP A 17 -11.87 6.31 22.66
C TRP A 17 -12.92 6.03 23.74
N LYS A 18 -14.10 6.67 23.71
CA LYS A 18 -15.19 6.37 24.66
C LYS A 18 -15.65 4.91 24.59
N HIS A 19 -15.42 4.24 23.46
CA HIS A 19 -15.77 2.84 23.24
C HIS A 19 -14.67 1.85 23.66
N GLU A 20 -13.50 2.34 24.09
CA GLU A 20 -12.34 1.48 24.43
C GLU A 20 -12.70 0.38 25.43
N LYS A 21 -13.21 0.77 26.61
CA LYS A 21 -13.49 -0.16 27.72
C LYS A 21 -14.47 -1.28 27.32
N LYS A 22 -15.54 -0.91 26.60
CA LYS A 22 -16.66 -1.81 26.29
C LYS A 22 -16.39 -2.66 25.05
N SER A 23 -15.74 -2.10 24.04
CA SER A 23 -15.66 -2.72 22.71
C SER A 23 -14.26 -3.16 22.30
N PHE A 24 -13.20 -2.48 22.76
CA PHE A 24 -11.83 -2.72 22.26
C PHE A 24 -10.97 -3.50 23.25
N ARG A 25 -11.09 -3.22 24.55
CA ARG A 25 -10.25 -3.81 25.60
C ARG A 25 -10.23 -5.33 25.59
N ILE A 26 -11.40 -5.95 25.47
CA ILE A 26 -11.52 -7.42 25.46
C ILE A 26 -10.65 -8.03 24.36
N TRP A 27 -10.64 -7.46 23.16
CA TRP A 27 -9.84 -7.97 22.04
C TRP A 27 -8.35 -7.75 22.24
N ILE A 28 -7.96 -6.59 22.79
CA ILE A 28 -6.54 -6.26 23.06
C ILE A 28 -5.98 -7.16 24.15
N VAL A 29 -6.73 -7.39 25.23
CA VAL A 29 -6.34 -8.28 26.33
C VAL A 29 -6.32 -9.74 25.87
N SER A 30 -7.35 -10.22 25.19
CA SER A 30 -7.37 -11.57 24.63
C SER A 30 -6.20 -11.81 23.68
N TYR A 31 -5.83 -10.79 22.91
CA TYR A 31 -4.69 -10.86 22.02
C TYR A 31 -3.35 -10.95 22.77
N ALA A 32 -3.16 -10.17 23.84
CA ALA A 32 -1.99 -10.31 24.72
C ALA A 32 -1.90 -11.72 25.33
N LEU A 33 -3.01 -12.25 25.82
CA LEU A 33 -3.07 -13.59 26.42
C LEU A 33 -2.73 -14.68 25.42
N ILE A 34 -3.23 -14.58 24.18
CA ILE A 34 -2.91 -15.51 23.10
C ILE A 34 -1.41 -15.45 22.76
N LEU A 35 -0.84 -14.26 22.62
CA LEU A 35 0.60 -14.12 22.36
C LEU A 35 1.44 -14.73 23.48
N PHE A 36 1.04 -14.51 24.73
CA PHE A 36 1.70 -15.10 25.89
C PHE A 36 1.60 -16.63 25.87
N LEU A 37 0.43 -17.18 25.58
CA LEU A 37 0.22 -18.63 25.46
C LEU A 37 1.05 -19.23 24.32
N LEU A 38 1.08 -18.59 23.15
CA LEU A 38 1.90 -19.04 22.03
C LEU A 38 3.38 -19.03 22.36
N PHE A 39 3.87 -17.95 22.98
CA PHE A 39 5.24 -17.88 23.47
C PHE A 39 5.53 -19.01 24.47
N GLY A 40 4.64 -19.24 25.44
CA GLY A 40 4.77 -20.30 26.43
C GLY A 40 4.82 -21.70 25.80
N MET A 41 4.00 -21.98 24.78
CA MET A 41 4.02 -23.26 24.07
C MET A 41 5.32 -23.46 23.27
N ILE A 42 5.79 -22.44 22.55
CA ILE A 42 7.05 -22.52 21.78
C ILE A 42 8.26 -22.64 22.71
N LEU A 43 8.27 -21.92 23.83
CA LEU A 43 9.30 -22.06 24.85
C LEU A 43 9.24 -23.45 25.49
N GLY A 44 8.04 -23.95 25.79
CA GLY A 44 7.81 -25.29 26.30
C GLY A 44 8.32 -26.37 25.35
N SER A 45 8.09 -26.24 24.04
CA SER A 45 8.61 -27.20 23.05
C SER A 45 10.13 -27.16 22.96
N LEU A 46 10.74 -25.97 23.07
CA LEU A 46 12.20 -25.82 23.14
C LEU A 46 12.79 -26.52 24.37
N LEU A 47 12.24 -26.27 25.55
CA LEU A 47 12.72 -26.86 26.79
C LEU A 47 12.54 -28.37 26.80
N TRP A 48 11.37 -28.86 26.37
CA TRP A 48 11.11 -30.30 26.24
C TRP A 48 12.12 -30.94 25.29
N PHE A 49 12.29 -30.39 24.09
CA PHE A 49 13.24 -30.92 23.10
C PHE A 49 14.67 -31.01 23.64
N LYS A 50 15.08 -30.02 24.44
CA LYS A 50 16.40 -30.02 25.07
C LYS A 50 16.52 -31.07 26.18
N LEU A 51 15.46 -31.29 26.98
CA LEU A 51 15.42 -32.32 28.01
C LEU A 51 15.49 -33.73 27.41
N ASP A 52 14.86 -33.94 26.25
CA ASP A 52 14.81 -35.23 25.54
C ASP A 52 16.00 -35.44 24.57
N GLN A 53 17.06 -34.63 24.70
CA GLN A 53 18.18 -34.61 23.76
C GLN A 53 18.83 -36.00 23.59
N SER A 54 19.07 -36.73 24.68
CA SER A 54 19.79 -38.01 24.63
C SER A 54 18.99 -39.08 23.88
N ALA A 55 17.71 -39.25 24.23
CA ALA A 55 16.84 -40.22 23.58
C ALA A 55 16.66 -39.91 22.08
N TYR A 56 16.46 -38.63 21.74
CA TYR A 56 16.28 -38.22 20.37
C TYR A 56 17.55 -38.36 19.52
N LEU A 57 18.73 -38.03 20.06
CA LEU A 57 20.00 -38.26 19.36
C LEU A 57 20.26 -39.75 19.12
N THR A 58 19.93 -40.62 20.08
CA THR A 58 20.02 -42.08 19.88
C THR A 58 19.09 -42.53 18.76
N GLN A 59 17.84 -42.07 18.72
CA GLN A 59 16.89 -42.40 17.66
C GLN A 59 17.36 -41.93 16.29
N LEU A 60 17.86 -40.70 16.18
CA LEU A 60 18.43 -40.16 14.93
C LEU A 60 19.65 -40.97 14.48
N LYS A 61 20.55 -41.31 15.40
CA LYS A 61 21.73 -42.12 15.09
C LYS A 61 21.32 -43.48 14.50
N SER A 62 20.41 -44.20 15.15
CA SER A 62 19.91 -45.48 14.65
C SER A 62 19.22 -45.36 13.30
N PHE A 63 18.51 -44.25 13.05
CA PHE A 63 17.91 -43.96 11.75
C PHE A 63 18.98 -43.83 10.65
N TYR A 64 20.06 -43.08 10.88
CA TYR A 64 21.13 -42.92 9.88
C TYR A 64 21.96 -44.20 9.67
N GLU A 65 22.25 -44.94 10.74
CA GLU A 65 22.92 -46.25 10.63
C GLU A 65 22.09 -47.25 9.81
N SER A 66 20.76 -47.26 9.99
CA SER A 66 19.85 -48.10 9.20
C SER A 66 19.81 -47.73 7.70
N ASN A 67 20.16 -46.47 7.36
CA ASN A 67 20.25 -45.97 6.00
C ASN A 67 21.67 -46.09 5.40
N LYS A 68 22.47 -47.04 5.91
CA LYS A 68 23.82 -47.38 5.43
C LYS A 68 24.89 -46.30 5.61
N ALA A 69 24.70 -45.34 6.50
CA ALA A 69 25.78 -44.45 6.93
C ALA A 69 26.77 -45.22 7.83
N SER A 70 28.07 -44.87 7.79
CA SER A 70 29.01 -45.32 8.82
C SER A 70 28.60 -44.74 10.19
N SER A 71 29.00 -45.38 11.29
CA SER A 71 28.68 -44.90 12.66
C SER A 71 29.08 -43.44 12.86
N ASP A 72 30.26 -43.03 12.39
CA ASP A 72 30.74 -41.65 12.54
C ASP A 72 29.91 -40.67 11.70
N ALA A 73 29.59 -41.03 10.45
CA ALA A 73 28.74 -40.20 9.59
C ALA A 73 27.32 -40.07 10.16
N ALA A 74 26.78 -41.14 10.76
CA ALA A 74 25.47 -41.13 11.41
C ALA A 74 25.43 -40.20 12.63
N ILE A 75 26.50 -40.16 13.44
CA ILE A 75 26.61 -39.26 14.60
C ILE A 75 26.66 -37.79 14.15
N ILE A 76 27.45 -37.48 13.12
CA ILE A 76 27.55 -36.12 12.58
C ILE A 76 26.19 -35.67 12.06
N ALA A 77 25.55 -36.46 11.20
CA ALA A 77 24.24 -36.13 10.63
C ALA A 77 23.14 -35.97 11.71
N ALA A 78 23.12 -36.85 12.71
CA ALA A 78 22.19 -36.75 13.84
C ALA A 78 22.38 -35.44 14.62
N ASN A 79 23.63 -35.06 14.90
CA ASN A 79 23.93 -33.80 15.58
C ASN A 79 23.55 -32.58 14.74
N GLU A 80 23.81 -32.59 13.42
CA GLU A 80 23.43 -31.50 12.53
C GLU A 80 21.91 -31.28 12.50
N VAL A 81 21.13 -32.36 12.39
CA VAL A 81 19.67 -32.29 12.45
C VAL A 81 19.19 -31.80 13.81
N PHE A 82 19.76 -32.33 14.90
CA PHE A 82 19.42 -31.88 16.25
C PHE A 82 19.67 -30.38 16.43
N GLN A 83 20.85 -29.88 16.04
CA GLN A 83 21.21 -28.47 16.15
C GLN A 83 20.34 -27.59 15.26
N THR A 84 19.95 -28.07 14.07
CA THR A 84 19.05 -27.35 13.17
C THR A 84 17.66 -27.17 13.80
N ILE A 85 17.10 -28.24 14.40
CA ILE A 85 15.81 -28.19 15.09
C ILE A 85 15.90 -27.32 16.35
N LEU A 86 16.96 -27.47 17.15
CA LEU A 86 17.19 -26.69 18.36
C LEU A 86 17.26 -25.19 18.03
N THR A 87 18.05 -24.83 17.01
CA THR A 87 18.19 -23.44 16.55
C THR A 87 16.85 -22.89 16.10
N ARG A 88 16.06 -23.67 15.36
CA ARG A 88 14.73 -23.26 14.91
C ARG A 88 13.79 -22.96 16.07
N TYR A 89 13.73 -23.84 17.06
CA TYR A 89 12.92 -23.62 18.26
C TYR A 89 13.39 -22.39 19.04
N ALA A 90 14.71 -22.22 19.20
CA ALA A 90 15.29 -21.06 19.87
C ALA A 90 14.95 -19.75 19.14
N VAL A 91 15.15 -19.69 17.82
CA VAL A 91 14.81 -18.51 17.00
C VAL A 91 13.31 -18.22 17.08
N SER A 92 12.47 -19.24 17.00
CA SER A 92 11.01 -19.07 17.10
C SER A 92 10.59 -18.55 18.47
N ALA A 93 11.19 -19.05 19.54
CA ALA A 93 10.92 -18.59 20.91
C ALA A 93 11.36 -17.13 21.11
N ILE A 94 12.56 -16.76 20.65
CA ILE A 94 13.07 -15.39 20.70
C ILE A 94 12.17 -14.46 19.88
N PHE A 95 11.79 -14.87 18.67
CA PHE A 95 10.94 -14.06 17.80
C PHE A 95 9.54 -13.86 18.39
N ALA A 96 8.92 -14.92 18.93
CA ALA A 96 7.64 -14.83 19.63
C ALA A 96 7.72 -13.92 20.87
N PHE A 97 8.81 -14.02 21.65
CA PHE A 97 9.07 -13.14 22.79
C PHE A 97 9.19 -11.67 22.37
N CYS A 98 10.01 -11.38 21.36
CA CYS A 98 10.18 -10.03 20.82
C CYS A 98 8.85 -9.44 20.36
N ILE A 99 8.02 -10.21 19.65
CA ILE A 99 6.69 -9.76 19.21
C ILE A 99 5.75 -9.52 20.39
N PHE A 100 5.77 -10.38 21.41
CA PHE A 100 4.99 -10.22 22.62
C PHE A 100 5.37 -8.94 23.38
N VAL A 101 6.66 -8.73 23.66
CA VAL A 101 7.18 -7.54 24.34
C VAL A 101 6.89 -6.28 23.52
N TYR A 102 7.12 -6.32 22.20
CA TYR A 102 6.82 -5.20 21.33
C TYR A 102 5.33 -4.86 21.31
N PHE A 103 4.45 -5.89 21.31
CA PHE A 103 3.02 -5.67 21.42
C PHE A 103 2.65 -4.97 22.73
N LEU A 104 3.15 -5.45 23.88
CA LEU A 104 2.92 -4.81 25.17
C LEU A 104 3.40 -3.34 25.18
N ALA A 105 4.59 -3.07 24.65
CA ALA A 105 5.10 -1.70 24.53
C ALA A 105 4.17 -0.81 23.69
N THR A 106 3.64 -1.33 22.57
CA THR A 106 2.68 -0.59 21.74
C THR A 106 1.34 -0.37 22.43
N VAL A 107 0.87 -1.34 23.22
CA VAL A 107 -0.35 -1.21 24.02
C VAL A 107 -0.19 -0.10 25.05
N VAL A 108 0.89 -0.13 25.84
CA VAL A 108 1.19 0.92 26.84
C VAL A 108 1.22 2.29 26.19
N ARG A 109 1.94 2.42 25.07
CA ARG A 109 2.01 3.67 24.30
C ARG A 109 0.64 4.12 23.79
N SER A 110 -0.19 3.19 23.33
CA SER A 110 -1.54 3.48 22.84
C SER A 110 -2.47 3.96 23.95
N TYR A 111 -2.39 3.40 25.16
CA TYR A 111 -3.13 3.89 26.32
C TYR A 111 -2.66 5.27 26.77
N ALA A 112 -1.34 5.52 26.79
CA ALA A 112 -0.79 6.83 27.12
C ALA A 112 -1.28 7.93 26.16
N LEU A 113 -1.41 7.61 24.88
CA LEU A 113 -1.85 8.53 23.83
C LEU A 113 -3.36 8.54 23.61
N LYS A 114 -4.12 7.71 24.33
CA LYS A 114 -5.56 7.48 24.10
C LYS A 114 -5.90 7.22 22.63
N SER A 115 -5.04 6.45 21.94
CA SER A 115 -5.21 6.10 20.54
C SER A 115 -4.56 4.76 20.19
N PHE A 116 -5.33 3.87 19.55
CA PHE A 116 -4.83 2.58 19.08
C PHE A 116 -4.20 2.63 17.67
N SER A 117 -3.94 3.83 17.10
CA SER A 117 -3.30 3.95 15.79
C SER A 117 -1.87 3.36 15.75
N ARG A 118 -1.18 3.37 16.90
CA ARG A 118 0.18 2.84 17.08
C ARG A 118 0.24 1.35 17.45
N LEU A 119 -0.90 0.68 17.52
CA LEU A 119 -0.95 -0.74 17.85
C LEU A 119 -0.23 -1.54 16.75
N THR A 120 0.61 -2.50 17.14
CA THR A 120 1.33 -3.31 16.17
C THR A 120 0.42 -4.32 15.49
N SER A 121 0.65 -4.55 14.19
CA SER A 121 0.02 -5.61 13.39
C SER A 121 0.97 -6.77 13.14
N MET A 122 2.14 -6.80 13.79
CA MET A 122 3.20 -7.78 13.57
C MET A 122 2.78 -9.23 13.90
N PHE A 123 1.58 -9.45 14.44
CA PHE A 123 1.01 -10.80 14.56
C PHE A 123 1.01 -11.56 13.25
N SER A 124 0.58 -10.89 12.17
CA SER A 124 0.42 -11.55 10.88
C SER A 124 1.76 -12.06 10.39
N LEU A 125 2.85 -11.35 10.72
CA LEU A 125 4.21 -11.82 10.45
C LEU A 125 4.58 -13.04 11.29
N LEU A 126 4.23 -13.07 12.59
CA LEU A 126 4.45 -14.27 13.42
C LEU A 126 3.72 -15.48 12.85
N ILE A 127 2.43 -15.32 12.50
CA ILE A 127 1.62 -16.41 11.98
C ILE A 127 2.08 -16.84 10.59
N PHE A 128 2.47 -15.89 9.74
CA PHE A 128 3.07 -16.20 8.45
C PHE A 128 4.39 -16.97 8.61
N TYR A 129 5.25 -16.54 9.53
CA TYR A 129 6.51 -17.22 9.85
C TYR A 129 6.30 -18.65 10.37
N LEU A 130 5.41 -18.83 11.36
CA LEU A 130 5.09 -20.14 11.90
C LEU A 130 4.43 -21.05 10.86
N GLY A 131 3.53 -20.50 10.04
CA GLY A 131 2.89 -21.21 8.94
C GLY A 131 3.89 -21.64 7.86
N TRP A 132 4.84 -20.78 7.51
CA TRP A 132 5.92 -21.10 6.57
C TRP A 132 6.81 -22.23 7.10
N ILE A 133 7.20 -22.16 8.38
CA ILE A 133 7.95 -23.26 9.01
C ILE A 133 7.16 -24.56 8.93
N PHE A 134 5.88 -24.55 9.32
CA PHE A 134 5.02 -25.72 9.27
C PHE A 134 4.93 -26.32 7.86
N ILE A 135 4.68 -25.49 6.85
CA ILE A 135 4.61 -25.92 5.44
C ILE A 135 5.95 -26.49 4.98
N SER A 136 7.07 -25.82 5.28
CA SER A 136 8.39 -26.32 4.90
C SER A 136 8.67 -27.68 5.51
N GLU A 137 8.28 -27.91 6.77
CA GLU A 137 8.44 -29.21 7.40
C GLU A 137 7.57 -30.26 6.72
N VAL A 138 6.30 -30.00 6.47
CA VAL A 138 5.41 -30.94 5.77
C VAL A 138 5.93 -31.31 4.37
N LEU A 139 6.47 -30.34 3.62
CA LEU A 139 6.95 -30.57 2.26
C LEU A 139 8.30 -31.31 2.20
N PHE A 140 9.21 -31.04 3.15
CA PHE A 140 10.57 -31.57 3.13
C PHE A 140 10.79 -32.76 4.07
N ALA A 141 9.87 -33.06 5.00
CA ALA A 141 10.03 -34.12 6.00
C ALA A 141 9.52 -35.51 5.56
N LYS A 142 9.51 -35.83 4.25
CA LYS A 142 8.95 -37.09 3.71
C LYS A 142 9.37 -38.38 4.45
N ASN A 143 10.52 -38.40 5.11
CA ASN A 143 11.01 -39.54 5.90
C ASN A 143 11.22 -39.23 7.41
N TYR A 144 11.04 -37.98 7.85
CA TYR A 144 11.37 -37.55 9.23
C TYR A 144 10.17 -37.59 10.19
N PHE A 145 8.93 -37.61 9.69
CA PHE A 145 7.75 -37.61 10.56
C PHE A 145 7.70 -38.81 11.53
N GLN A 146 8.29 -39.95 11.16
CA GLN A 146 8.32 -41.15 11.99
C GLN A 146 9.32 -41.08 13.14
N THR A 147 10.31 -40.17 13.07
CA THR A 147 11.32 -40.00 14.11
C THR A 147 11.12 -38.72 14.92
N LEU A 148 10.01 -37.98 14.72
CA LEU A 148 9.81 -36.72 15.43
C LEU A 148 9.60 -36.95 16.94
N PRO A 149 10.35 -36.24 17.80
CA PRO A 149 10.14 -36.28 19.23
C PRO A 149 8.84 -35.59 19.58
N ASN A 150 8.25 -35.98 20.71
CA ASN A 150 6.94 -35.51 21.17
C ASN A 150 6.84 -33.98 21.28
N SER A 151 7.97 -33.29 21.48
CA SER A 151 8.05 -31.82 21.48
C SER A 151 7.53 -31.18 20.18
N HIS A 152 7.57 -31.89 19.05
CA HIS A 152 7.06 -31.40 17.76
C HIS A 152 5.53 -31.26 17.77
N TYR A 153 4.82 -32.15 18.46
CA TYR A 153 3.36 -32.03 18.55
C TYR A 153 2.94 -30.77 19.33
N LEU A 154 3.70 -30.41 20.37
CA LEU A 154 3.48 -29.16 21.10
C LEU A 154 3.78 -27.94 20.22
N TYR A 155 4.86 -27.99 19.42
CA TYR A 155 5.19 -26.93 18.48
C TYR A 155 4.12 -26.77 17.38
N TYR A 156 3.65 -27.87 16.78
CA TYR A 156 2.61 -27.83 15.74
C TYR A 156 1.25 -27.40 16.26
N SER A 157 0.89 -27.81 17.48
CA SER A 157 -0.33 -27.29 18.11
C SER A 157 -0.22 -25.79 18.36
N ALA A 158 0.95 -25.26 18.73
CA ALA A 158 1.17 -23.81 18.80
C ALA A 158 0.99 -23.13 17.44
N CYS A 159 1.52 -23.70 16.35
CA CYS A 159 1.31 -23.19 14.99
C CYS A 159 -0.19 -23.16 14.62
N LEU A 160 -0.91 -24.25 14.87
CA LEU A 160 -2.35 -24.36 14.58
C LEU A 160 -3.18 -23.36 15.40
N ILE A 161 -2.92 -23.27 16.71
CA ILE A 161 -3.55 -22.29 17.60
C ILE A 161 -3.26 -20.87 17.12
N GLY A 162 -2.04 -20.61 16.64
CA GLY A 162 -1.65 -19.32 16.07
C GLY A 162 -2.52 -18.94 14.87
N VAL A 163 -2.69 -19.86 13.92
CA VAL A 163 -3.54 -19.65 12.74
C VAL A 163 -4.98 -19.39 13.15
N ILE A 164 -5.57 -20.23 14.01
CA ILE A 164 -6.95 -20.04 14.49
C ILE A 164 -7.10 -18.68 15.19
N SER A 165 -6.15 -18.34 16.06
CA SER A 165 -6.15 -17.09 16.82
C SER A 165 -6.03 -15.84 15.95
N TYR A 166 -5.35 -15.94 14.79
CA TYR A 166 -5.32 -14.86 13.81
C TYR A 166 -6.71 -14.49 13.30
N PHE A 167 -7.50 -15.50 12.94
CA PHE A 167 -8.86 -15.27 12.44
C PHE A 167 -9.81 -14.78 13.53
N LEU A 168 -9.69 -15.31 14.76
CA LEU A 168 -10.56 -14.96 15.87
C LEU A 168 -10.25 -13.58 16.47
N VAL A 169 -8.99 -13.34 16.83
CA VAL A 169 -8.58 -12.18 17.63
C VAL A 169 -7.68 -11.24 16.84
N GLY A 170 -6.70 -11.77 16.09
CA GLY A 170 -5.76 -10.97 15.31
C GLY A 170 -6.44 -9.98 14.35
N LYS A 171 -7.42 -10.46 13.57
CA LYS A 171 -8.21 -9.60 12.67
C LYS A 171 -8.97 -8.50 13.42
N SER A 172 -9.51 -8.79 14.60
CA SER A 172 -10.24 -7.80 15.41
C SER A 172 -9.32 -6.68 15.88
N VAL A 173 -8.11 -7.03 16.34
CA VAL A 173 -7.09 -6.05 16.75
C VAL A 173 -6.61 -5.19 15.59
N THR A 174 -6.37 -5.79 14.42
CA THR A 174 -6.03 -5.03 13.19
C THR A 174 -7.14 -4.06 12.78
N LYS A 175 -8.41 -4.47 12.88
CA LYS A 175 -9.56 -3.59 12.61
C LYS A 175 -9.62 -2.41 13.59
N ILE A 176 -9.36 -2.64 14.90
CA ILE A 176 -9.27 -1.55 15.89
C ILE A 176 -8.21 -0.54 15.46
N LYS A 177 -7.00 -1.00 15.13
CA LYS A 177 -5.93 -0.12 14.66
C LYS A 177 -6.35 0.68 13.43
N GLN A 178 -6.93 0.01 12.43
CA GLN A 178 -7.39 0.65 11.19
C GLN A 178 -8.42 1.76 11.46
N LEU A 179 -9.39 1.53 12.34
CA LEU A 179 -10.37 2.55 12.75
C LEU A 179 -9.69 3.80 13.33
N PHE A 180 -8.73 3.63 14.24
CA PHE A 180 -8.01 4.78 14.81
C PHE A 180 -7.11 5.48 13.79
N MET A 181 -6.44 4.73 12.92
CA MET A 181 -5.64 5.31 11.83
C MET A 181 -6.51 6.10 10.86
N GLU A 182 -7.67 5.57 10.48
CA GLU A 182 -8.60 6.22 9.56
C GLU A 182 -9.12 7.54 10.11
N VAL A 183 -9.56 7.57 11.37
CA VAL A 183 -10.00 8.82 12.02
C VAL A 183 -8.86 9.82 12.12
N THR A 184 -7.66 9.37 12.49
CA THR A 184 -6.47 10.25 12.56
C THR A 184 -6.15 10.85 11.19
N PHE A 185 -6.17 10.04 10.13
CA PHE A 185 -5.89 10.47 8.76
C PHE A 185 -6.95 11.45 8.25
N ARG A 186 -8.23 11.18 8.49
CA ARG A 186 -9.33 12.11 8.17
C ARG A 186 -9.14 13.46 8.87
N MET A 187 -8.82 13.46 10.17
CA MET A 187 -8.56 14.70 10.92
C MET A 187 -7.37 15.49 10.35
N GLN A 188 -6.25 14.82 10.04
CA GLN A 188 -5.08 15.46 9.44
C GLN A 188 -5.38 16.04 8.06
N ARG A 189 -6.12 15.30 7.23
CA ARG A 189 -6.56 15.77 5.91
C ARG A 189 -7.45 16.99 6.03
N ASP A 190 -8.44 16.96 6.92
CA ASP A 190 -9.39 18.07 7.09
C ASP A 190 -8.67 19.31 7.67
N GLN A 191 -7.69 19.13 8.56
CA GLN A 191 -6.81 20.22 9.04
C GLN A 191 -5.97 20.80 7.90
N MET A 192 -5.35 19.95 7.08
CA MET A 192 -4.56 20.38 5.93
C MET A 192 -5.41 21.16 4.93
N LEU A 193 -6.62 20.68 4.61
CA LEU A 193 -7.56 21.38 3.72
C LEU A 193 -7.97 22.73 4.30
N GLU A 194 -8.22 22.82 5.60
CA GLU A 194 -8.55 24.08 6.25
C GLU A 194 -7.36 25.06 6.25
N GLU A 195 -6.13 24.58 6.47
CA GLU A 195 -4.92 25.40 6.35
C GLU A 195 -4.70 25.89 4.91
N LEU A 196 -4.92 25.04 3.91
CA LEU A 196 -4.87 25.41 2.51
C LEU A 196 -5.93 26.46 2.15
N ARG A 197 -7.16 26.29 2.65
CA ARG A 197 -8.24 27.29 2.47
C ARG A 197 -7.88 28.64 3.09
N LYS A 198 -7.25 28.63 4.28
CA LYS A 198 -6.79 29.85 4.96
C LYS A 198 -5.61 30.53 4.27
N ARG A 199 -4.68 29.77 3.69
CA ARG A 199 -3.52 30.30 2.96
C ARG A 199 -3.84 30.70 1.53
N GLY A 200 -4.84 30.05 0.94
CA GLY A 200 -5.15 30.08 -0.48
C GLY A 200 -6.47 30.77 -0.80
N GLY A 201 -6.68 32.01 -0.35
CA GLY A 201 -7.79 32.88 -0.81
C GLY A 201 -7.80 33.17 -2.33
N ILE A 202 -7.04 32.42 -3.12
CA ILE A 202 -6.87 32.49 -4.58
C ILE A 202 -7.39 31.21 -5.28
N PHE A 203 -7.58 30.11 -4.54
CA PHE A 203 -8.16 28.89 -5.10
C PHE A 203 -9.66 28.87 -4.79
N GLY A 204 -10.47 29.32 -5.75
CA GLY A 204 -11.93 29.32 -5.66
C GLY A 204 -12.51 27.92 -5.41
N ASP A 205 -13.81 27.86 -5.12
CA ASP A 205 -14.58 26.69 -4.65
C ASP A 205 -14.45 25.39 -5.48
N ASN A 206 -13.74 25.41 -6.61
CA ASN A 206 -13.53 24.27 -7.51
C ASN A 206 -12.15 23.60 -7.38
N PHE A 207 -11.38 23.86 -6.33
CA PHE A 207 -10.11 23.16 -6.12
C PHE A 207 -10.34 21.72 -5.62
N ASN A 208 -10.22 20.75 -6.52
CA ASN A 208 -10.16 19.33 -6.17
C ASN A 208 -8.69 18.86 -6.18
N PRO A 209 -8.03 18.72 -5.01
CA PRO A 209 -6.59 18.39 -4.92
C PRO A 209 -6.24 16.98 -5.42
N PHE A 210 -7.24 16.14 -5.71
CA PHE A 210 -7.03 14.76 -6.13
C PHE A 210 -7.23 14.51 -7.63
N THR A 211 -7.78 15.46 -8.39
CA THR A 211 -8.02 15.29 -9.84
C THR A 211 -6.93 15.90 -10.72
N GLY A 212 -6.00 16.67 -10.15
CA GLY A 212 -5.12 17.56 -10.95
C GLY A 212 -3.68 17.11 -11.19
N THR A 213 -3.24 15.90 -10.82
CA THR A 213 -1.76 15.64 -10.82
C THR A 213 -1.28 14.26 -11.29
N TYR A 214 -2.14 13.27 -11.62
CA TYR A 214 -1.61 11.92 -11.87
C TYR A 214 -2.14 11.08 -13.04
N TRP A 215 -3.02 11.59 -13.92
CA TRP A 215 -3.59 10.78 -15.00
C TRP A 215 -3.77 11.53 -16.31
N GLY A 216 -2.66 11.77 -17.01
CA GLY A 216 -2.65 12.43 -18.32
C GLY A 216 -1.61 11.86 -19.28
N GLU A 217 -1.40 10.54 -19.26
CA GLU A 217 -0.68 9.82 -20.32
C GLU A 217 -1.33 8.45 -20.48
N LYS A 218 -2.23 8.33 -21.47
CA LYS A 218 -2.54 7.02 -22.06
C LYS A 218 -1.55 6.83 -23.21
N PRO A 219 -0.82 5.71 -23.31
CA PRO A 219 0.04 5.46 -24.45
C PRO A 219 -0.85 5.09 -25.64
N GLU A 220 -0.97 6.01 -26.61
CA GLU A 220 -1.55 5.66 -27.90
C GLU A 220 -0.55 4.84 -28.70
N THR A 221 -0.94 3.59 -28.96
CA THR A 221 -0.39 2.69 -29.97
C THR A 221 -0.30 3.42 -31.31
N HIS A 222 0.92 3.66 -31.79
CA HIS A 222 1.15 4.14 -33.15
C HIS A 222 0.69 3.09 -34.16
N GLN A 223 -0.31 3.44 -34.96
CA GLN A 223 -0.62 2.78 -36.21
C GLN A 223 -0.29 3.76 -37.34
N GLU A 224 0.85 3.51 -38.00
CA GLU A 224 1.24 4.19 -39.23
C GLU A 224 0.22 3.92 -40.33
N SER A 225 -0.27 4.98 -40.98
CA SER A 225 -0.75 4.88 -42.36
C SER A 225 -0.39 6.15 -43.11
N ASN A 226 0.49 5.95 -44.09
CA ASN A 226 0.88 6.90 -45.13
C ASN A 226 -0.34 7.48 -45.86
N SER A 227 -0.23 8.74 -46.30
CA SER A 227 -0.76 9.19 -47.59
C SER A 227 -0.11 10.50 -48.02
N GLU A 228 0.75 10.39 -49.04
CA GLU A 228 1.15 11.45 -49.96
C GLU A 228 -0.08 11.95 -50.75
N SER A 229 -0.30 13.26 -50.79
CA SER A 229 -0.09 14.13 -51.96
C SER A 229 -0.93 13.82 -53.22
N ASN A 230 -1.89 14.68 -53.57
CA ASN A 230 -1.71 15.69 -54.63
C ASN A 230 -3.00 16.47 -54.97
N GLN A 231 -2.81 17.80 -54.99
CA GLN A 231 -3.16 18.78 -56.03
C GLN A 231 -4.59 18.99 -56.56
N ALA A 232 -4.95 20.29 -56.46
CA ALA A 232 -5.35 21.21 -57.54
C ALA A 232 -6.84 21.37 -57.92
N ALA A 233 -7.42 22.43 -57.33
CA ALA A 233 -7.95 23.64 -58.00
C ALA A 233 -8.88 23.51 -59.22
N GLN A 234 -10.11 24.02 -59.05
CA GLN A 234 -10.77 24.87 -60.04
C GLN A 234 -11.77 25.84 -59.37
N GLN A 235 -11.68 27.11 -59.78
CA GLN A 235 -12.46 28.27 -59.34
C GLN A 235 -13.91 28.26 -59.86
N ASN A 236 -14.87 28.79 -59.08
CA ASN A 236 -15.57 30.04 -59.44
C ASN A 236 -16.51 30.58 -58.36
N GLN A 237 -16.33 31.88 -58.09
CA GLN A 237 -17.24 32.93 -57.62
C GLN A 237 -18.56 32.55 -56.91
N ASN A 238 -18.61 32.87 -55.61
CA ASN A 238 -19.73 33.60 -55.01
C ASN A 238 -19.26 34.28 -53.71
N GLU A 239 -19.67 35.53 -53.49
CA GLU A 239 -19.37 36.30 -52.28
C GLU A 239 -19.97 35.62 -51.04
N ASN A 240 -19.12 34.92 -50.27
CA ASN A 240 -19.49 34.12 -49.11
C ASN A 240 -19.21 34.92 -47.81
N PRO A 241 -20.00 34.76 -46.73
CA PRO A 241 -19.88 35.51 -45.46
C PRO A 241 -18.63 35.15 -44.62
N GLU A 242 -17.58 34.59 -45.22
CA GLU A 242 -16.34 34.18 -44.58
C GLU A 242 -15.35 35.32 -44.31
N VAL A 243 -15.44 36.45 -45.03
CA VAL A 243 -14.50 37.58 -44.84
C VAL A 243 -14.78 38.34 -43.53
N LYS A 244 -15.99 38.21 -42.95
CA LYS A 244 -16.30 38.74 -41.61
C LYS A 244 -15.90 37.78 -40.48
N ALA A 245 -15.96 36.47 -40.68
CA ALA A 245 -15.53 35.47 -39.71
C ALA A 245 -13.99 35.42 -39.57
N ALA A 246 -13.26 35.54 -40.68
CA ALA A 246 -11.79 35.55 -40.68
C ALA A 246 -11.19 36.82 -40.03
N LYS A 247 -11.87 37.97 -40.09
CA LYS A 247 -11.43 39.19 -39.39
C LYS A 247 -11.72 39.13 -37.88
N ALA A 248 -12.87 38.60 -37.46
CA ALA A 248 -13.21 38.45 -36.05
C ALA A 248 -12.29 37.47 -35.30
N ALA A 249 -11.94 36.33 -35.94
CA ALA A 249 -11.03 35.34 -35.35
C ALA A 249 -9.59 35.86 -35.18
N ASN A 250 -9.16 36.77 -36.06
CA ASN A 250 -7.82 37.35 -36.00
C ASN A 250 -7.71 38.45 -34.91
N ASP A 251 -8.78 39.23 -34.72
CA ASP A 251 -8.86 40.23 -33.64
C ASP A 251 -8.90 39.58 -32.25
N GLU A 252 -9.52 38.40 -32.10
CA GLU A 252 -9.56 37.66 -30.84
C GLU A 252 -8.22 36.99 -30.51
N LYS A 253 -7.53 36.43 -31.52
CA LYS A 253 -6.15 35.94 -31.38
C LYS A 253 -5.24 37.06 -30.88
N LYS A 254 -5.29 38.22 -31.52
CA LYS A 254 -4.44 39.37 -31.17
C LYS A 254 -4.71 39.87 -29.75
N LYS A 255 -5.97 40.05 -29.36
CA LYS A 255 -6.33 40.46 -27.99
C LYS A 255 -5.87 39.47 -26.92
N THR A 256 -5.89 38.18 -27.22
CA THR A 256 -5.49 37.15 -26.26
C THR A 256 -3.97 37.08 -26.12
N ILE A 257 -3.24 37.21 -27.23
CA ILE A 257 -1.77 37.32 -27.20
C ILE A 257 -1.33 38.59 -26.48
N ASP A 258 -1.97 39.74 -26.73
CA ASP A 258 -1.66 40.99 -26.04
C ASP A 258 -1.86 40.89 -24.51
N LYS A 259 -2.90 40.17 -24.07
CA LYS A 259 -3.11 39.85 -22.65
C LYS A 259 -2.00 38.96 -22.09
N LEU A 260 -1.56 37.93 -22.82
CA LEU A 260 -0.46 37.07 -22.42
C LEU A 260 0.87 37.85 -22.33
N LEU A 261 1.12 38.75 -23.27
CA LEU A 261 2.30 39.63 -23.27
C LEU A 261 2.33 40.60 -22.10
N SER A 262 1.18 40.99 -21.57
CA SER A 262 1.10 41.85 -20.37
C SER A 262 1.51 41.12 -19.07
N LEU A 263 1.57 39.79 -19.08
CA LEU A 263 1.96 39.02 -17.90
C LEU A 263 3.48 39.08 -17.65
N PRO A 264 3.91 38.95 -16.37
CA PRO A 264 5.32 38.75 -16.04
C PRO A 264 5.87 37.46 -16.68
N ASN A 265 7.14 37.45 -17.10
CA ASN A 265 7.77 36.29 -17.74
C ASN A 265 7.67 35.03 -16.87
N ALA A 266 7.87 35.14 -15.56
CA ALA A 266 7.75 34.01 -14.63
C ALA A 266 6.37 33.31 -14.72
N THR A 267 5.31 34.08 -14.93
CA THR A 267 3.95 33.57 -15.09
C THR A 267 3.81 32.82 -16.41
N LEU A 268 4.35 33.36 -17.51
CA LEU A 268 4.35 32.70 -18.82
C LEU A 268 5.15 31.38 -18.80
N HIS A 269 6.32 31.37 -18.18
CA HIS A 269 7.12 30.15 -17.97
C HIS A 269 6.34 29.10 -17.15
N SER A 270 5.59 29.52 -16.12
CA SER A 270 4.78 28.60 -15.32
C SER A 270 3.60 28.01 -16.11
N MET A 271 2.99 28.80 -17.01
CA MET A 271 1.92 28.36 -17.90
C MET A 271 2.46 27.37 -18.94
N ALA A 272 3.58 27.68 -19.58
CA ALA A 272 4.22 26.81 -20.56
C ALA A 272 4.68 25.48 -19.96
N ARG A 273 5.23 25.50 -18.74
CA ARG A 273 5.56 24.28 -17.99
C ARG A 273 4.33 23.42 -17.70
N ARG A 274 3.20 24.04 -17.36
CA ARG A 274 1.92 23.32 -17.12
C ARG A 274 1.33 22.75 -18.41
N LEU A 275 1.53 23.43 -19.53
CA LEU A 275 1.11 23.00 -20.87
C LEU A 275 2.10 22.03 -21.53
N ASN A 276 3.15 21.61 -20.82
CA ASN A 276 4.23 20.75 -21.34
C ASN A 276 4.86 21.25 -22.66
N ILE A 277 5.01 22.57 -22.79
CA ILE A 277 5.70 23.18 -23.94
C ILE A 277 7.21 23.01 -23.73
N PHE A 278 7.82 22.00 -24.36
CA PHE A 278 9.26 21.73 -24.22
C PHE A 278 10.13 22.85 -24.82
N GLY A 279 11.23 23.19 -24.16
CA GLY A 279 12.19 24.20 -24.61
C GLY A 279 11.73 25.66 -24.42
N TYR A 280 10.69 25.88 -23.61
CA TYR A 280 10.12 27.21 -23.33
C TYR A 280 11.11 28.17 -22.67
N GLU A 281 12.19 27.68 -22.06
CA GLU A 281 13.26 28.50 -21.49
C GLU A 281 14.05 29.29 -22.54
N ASN A 282 14.07 28.80 -23.79
CA ASN A 282 14.83 29.40 -24.89
C ASN A 282 13.96 30.24 -25.84
N LEU A 283 12.65 30.35 -25.56
CA LEU A 283 11.71 31.11 -26.39
C LEU A 283 11.68 32.58 -25.96
N SER A 284 11.55 33.48 -26.93
CA SER A 284 11.22 34.87 -26.64
C SER A 284 9.82 34.96 -26.01
N LYS A 285 9.56 36.08 -25.32
CA LYS A 285 8.28 36.27 -24.61
C LYS A 285 7.09 36.19 -25.56
N GLU A 286 7.28 36.69 -26.77
CA GLU A 286 6.31 36.74 -27.86
C GLU A 286 6.03 35.34 -28.41
N GLU A 287 7.08 34.57 -28.71
CA GLU A 287 6.96 33.18 -29.16
C GLU A 287 6.30 32.29 -28.10
N LEU A 288 6.63 32.53 -26.82
CA LEU A 288 6.06 31.79 -25.71
C LEU A 288 4.56 32.07 -25.54
N ALA A 289 4.15 33.33 -25.65
CA ALA A 289 2.74 33.72 -25.60
C ALA A 289 1.94 33.11 -26.76
N GLU A 290 2.51 33.09 -27.97
CA GLU A 290 1.86 32.48 -29.13
C GLU A 290 1.73 30.96 -28.98
N LYS A 291 2.78 30.26 -28.52
CA LYS A 291 2.71 28.81 -28.26
C LYS A 291 1.70 28.47 -27.17
N ILE A 292 1.64 29.25 -26.09
CA ILE A 292 0.64 29.06 -25.04
C ILE A 292 -0.78 29.14 -25.63
N TYR A 293 -1.06 30.16 -26.45
CA TYR A 293 -2.35 30.34 -27.11
C TYR A 293 -2.72 29.17 -28.02
N GLU A 294 -1.78 28.70 -28.84
CA GLU A 294 -2.00 27.56 -29.75
C GLU A 294 -2.33 26.28 -28.99
N PHE A 295 -1.59 25.97 -27.93
CA PHE A 295 -1.83 24.79 -27.09
C PHE A 295 -3.17 24.86 -26.37
N THR A 296 -3.57 26.03 -25.86
CA THR A 296 -4.87 26.20 -25.22
C THR A 296 -6.02 26.03 -26.22
N LYS A 297 -5.92 26.63 -27.40
CA LYS A 297 -6.99 26.56 -28.41
C LYS A 297 -7.16 25.15 -29.00
N LYS A 298 -6.05 24.42 -29.19
CA LYS A 298 -6.10 23.02 -29.66
C LYS A 298 -6.76 22.08 -28.64
N THR A 299 -6.64 22.39 -27.35
CA THR A 299 -7.28 21.65 -26.26
C THR A 299 -8.79 21.91 -26.21
N ASP A 300 -9.23 23.14 -26.49
CA ASP A 300 -10.66 23.47 -26.50
C ASP A 300 -11.42 22.79 -27.66
N VAL A 301 -10.82 22.74 -28.86
CA VAL A 301 -11.42 22.10 -30.04
C VAL A 301 -11.52 20.58 -29.89
N SER A 302 -10.54 19.94 -29.25
CA SER A 302 -10.56 18.49 -29.02
C SER A 302 -11.59 18.08 -27.96
N ASN A 303 -11.94 18.96 -27.03
CA ASN A 303 -13.01 18.69 -26.05
C ASN A 303 -14.42 18.85 -26.64
N GLN A 304 -14.64 19.77 -27.59
CA GLN A 304 -15.94 19.95 -28.25
C GLN A 304 -16.32 18.76 -29.15
N ASN A 305 -15.37 18.21 -29.91
CA ASN A 305 -15.64 17.07 -30.79
C ASN A 305 -15.99 15.78 -30.01
N ASN A 306 -15.44 15.62 -28.80
CA ASN A 306 -15.73 14.47 -27.94
C ASN A 306 -17.12 14.54 -27.27
N GLU A 307 -17.73 15.73 -27.17
CA GLU A 307 -19.10 15.88 -26.65
C GLU A 307 -20.16 15.61 -27.73
N GLU A 308 -19.93 15.99 -28.99
CA GLU A 308 -20.82 15.66 -30.11
C GLU A 308 -20.88 14.14 -30.40
N ASP A 309 -19.74 13.45 -30.32
CA ASP A 309 -19.69 11.98 -30.50
C ASP A 309 -20.39 11.21 -29.37
N ALA A 310 -20.51 11.81 -28.18
CA ALA A 310 -21.24 11.23 -27.05
C ALA A 310 -22.76 11.42 -27.15
N GLU A 311 -23.24 12.39 -27.94
CA GLU A 311 -24.66 12.65 -28.15
C GLU A 311 -25.29 11.77 -29.24
N ILE A 312 -24.48 11.23 -30.17
CA ILE A 312 -24.93 10.31 -31.24
C ILE A 312 -25.20 8.88 -30.73
N VAL A 313 -24.83 8.56 -29.48
CA VAL A 313 -24.98 7.23 -28.86
C VAL A 313 -26.15 7.14 -27.86
N LYS A 314 -27.12 8.06 -27.93
CA LYS A 314 -28.39 8.00 -27.18
C LYS A 314 -29.59 7.90 -28.09
#